data_AF-A0A7X8X3D3-F1
#
_entry.id   AF-A0A7X8X3D3-F1
#
_cell.length_a   1.000
_cell.length_b   1.000
_cell.length_c   1.000
_cell.angle_alpha   90.00
_cell.angle_beta   90.00
_cell.angle_gamma   90.00
#
_symmetry.space_group_name_H-M   'P 1'
#
loop_
_entity.id
_entity.type
_entity.pdbx_description
1 polymer ?
#
loop_
_entity_poly.entity_id
_entity_poly.type
_entity_poly.pdbx_seq_one_letter_code
_entity_poly.pdbx_strand_id
1 'polypeptide(L)'
;RLEQLALSLKTISEKELTNIELTEDEYDLIRSYGGQLEHFWLEALRDEGVDHPSAVYKNPAALIADVATDPNGQVLEEGIGFVSNIYAVVPVDGTLRIAQGAVYSYYEFPWPADNRLTDQKWLEMLESEDEMPERPSWTKSYTVSKNDAGERW
;
A
#
# COMPACT_ATOMS: atom_id res chain seq x y z
N ARG A 1 13.85 -15.97 0.68
CA ARG A 1 14.01 -15.07 -0.49
C ARG A 1 13.30 -13.73 -0.25
N LEU A 2 11.99 -13.70 0.02
CA LEU A 2 11.29 -12.46 0.37
C LEU A 2 11.85 -11.77 1.63
N GLU A 3 12.14 -12.54 2.68
CA GLU A 3 12.78 -12.03 3.90
C GLU A 3 14.11 -11.31 3.61
N GLN A 4 14.97 -11.91 2.77
CA GLN A 4 16.26 -11.32 2.39
C GLN A 4 16.06 -10.01 1.62
N LEU A 5 15.11 -9.98 0.68
CA LEU A 5 14.76 -8.76 -0.05
C LEU A 5 14.29 -7.66 0.93
N ALA A 6 13.40 -7.99 1.85
CA ALA A 6 12.88 -7.05 2.84
C ALA A 6 13.99 -6.51 3.76
N LEU A 7 14.91 -7.37 4.23
CA LEU A 7 16.04 -6.96 5.06
C LEU A 7 17.04 -6.07 4.30
N SER A 8 17.28 -6.36 3.02
CA SER A 8 18.13 -5.50 2.17
C SER A 8 17.50 -4.13 1.94
N LEU A 9 16.21 -4.08 1.59
CA LEU A 9 15.49 -2.82 1.41
C LEU A 9 15.43 -2.01 2.72
N LYS A 10 15.22 -2.66 3.85
CA LYS A 10 15.31 -2.01 5.18
C LYS A 10 16.69 -1.37 5.39
N THR A 11 17.76 -2.12 5.13
CA THR A 11 19.14 -1.63 5.30
C THR A 11 19.40 -0.40 4.42
N ILE A 12 18.93 -0.44 3.17
CA ILE A 12 18.99 0.70 2.23
C ILE A 12 18.23 1.90 2.80
N SER A 13 16.99 1.73 3.25
CA SER A 13 16.21 2.84 3.82
C SER A 13 16.86 3.44 5.06
N GLU A 14 17.45 2.63 5.95
CA GLU A 14 18.21 3.13 7.11
C GLU A 14 19.43 3.97 6.70
N LYS A 15 20.14 3.57 5.63
CA LYS A 15 21.25 4.36 5.06
C LYS A 15 20.77 5.68 4.48
N GLU A 16 19.72 5.66 3.66
CA GLU A 16 19.14 6.87 3.07
C GLU A 16 18.68 7.87 4.14
N LEU A 17 18.00 7.39 5.19
CA LEU A 17 17.54 8.22 6.31
C LEU A 17 18.70 8.82 7.14
N THR A 18 19.87 8.20 7.09
CA THR A 18 21.08 8.65 7.79
C THR A 18 22.08 9.35 6.88
N ASN A 19 21.71 9.65 5.63
CA ASN A 19 22.56 10.25 4.59
C ASN A 19 23.86 9.46 4.33
N ILE A 20 23.81 8.13 4.43
CA ILE A 20 24.91 7.25 4.04
C ILE A 20 24.74 6.91 2.56
N GLU A 21 25.83 7.05 1.81
CA GLU A 21 25.86 6.75 0.37
C GLU A 21 25.63 5.24 0.12
N LEU A 22 24.77 4.94 -0.86
CA LEU A 22 24.46 3.56 -1.26
C LEU A 22 25.54 3.02 -2.23
N THR A 23 25.74 1.71 -2.22
CA THR A 23 26.60 1.05 -3.22
C THR A 23 25.89 0.86 -4.55
N GLU A 24 26.65 0.62 -5.63
CA GLU A 24 26.06 0.28 -6.94
C GLU A 24 25.12 -0.92 -6.87
N ASP A 25 25.50 -1.98 -6.15
CA ASP A 25 24.65 -3.17 -5.95
C ASP A 25 23.32 -2.84 -5.25
N GLU A 26 23.34 -1.87 -4.32
CA GLU A 26 22.13 -1.41 -3.64
C GLU A 26 21.22 -0.62 -4.58
N TYR A 27 21.79 0.23 -5.43
CA TYR A 27 21.03 0.91 -6.48
C TYR A 27 20.45 -0.07 -7.50
N ASP A 28 21.20 -1.09 -7.91
CA ASP A 28 20.72 -2.12 -8.82
C ASP A 28 19.61 -2.97 -8.21
N LEU A 29 19.66 -3.20 -6.89
CA LEU A 29 18.54 -3.81 -6.17
C LEU A 29 17.29 -2.93 -6.22
N ILE A 30 17.41 -1.62 -5.94
CA ILE A 30 16.28 -0.67 -6.02
C ILE A 30 15.68 -0.61 -7.44
N ARG A 31 16.51 -0.74 -8.48
CA ARG A 31 16.02 -0.74 -9.87
C ARG A 31 15.31 -2.05 -10.25
N SER A 32 15.69 -3.17 -9.64
CA SER A 32 15.25 -4.51 -10.07
C SER A 32 14.25 -5.19 -9.13
N TYR A 33 14.06 -4.72 -7.89
CA TYR A 33 13.23 -5.42 -6.91
C TYR A 33 11.77 -5.61 -7.36
N GLY A 34 11.23 -4.70 -8.18
CA GLY A 34 9.88 -4.83 -8.72
C GLY A 34 9.70 -6.12 -9.53
N GLY A 35 10.67 -6.47 -10.38
CA GLY A 35 10.66 -7.74 -11.12
C GLY A 35 10.86 -8.96 -10.21
N GLN A 36 11.60 -8.82 -9.10
CA GLN A 36 11.73 -9.89 -8.10
C GLN A 36 10.41 -10.14 -7.37
N LEU A 37 9.68 -9.07 -7.01
CA LEU A 37 8.35 -9.17 -6.40
C LEU A 37 7.33 -9.79 -7.35
N GLU A 38 7.32 -9.39 -8.62
CA GLU A 38 6.46 -9.99 -9.64
C GLU A 38 6.72 -11.49 -9.77
N HIS A 39 7.99 -11.89 -9.82
CA HIS A 39 8.35 -13.31 -9.87
C HIS A 39 7.87 -14.07 -8.63
N PHE A 40 8.04 -13.51 -7.42
CA PHE A 40 7.52 -14.14 -6.20
C PHE A 40 6.00 -14.29 -6.21
N TRP A 41 5.30 -13.27 -6.69
CA TRP A 41 3.85 -13.29 -6.78
C TRP A 41 3.36 -14.40 -7.74
N LEU A 42 3.97 -14.50 -8.92
CA LEU A 42 3.68 -15.58 -9.88
C LEU A 42 4.02 -16.97 -9.30
N GLU A 43 5.15 -17.11 -8.60
CA GLU A 43 5.51 -18.38 -7.96
C GLU A 43 4.53 -18.77 -6.85
N ALA A 44 4.12 -17.83 -6.00
CA ALA A 44 3.25 -18.08 -4.86
C ALA A 44 1.83 -18.47 -5.26
N LEU A 45 1.30 -17.85 -6.33
CA LEU A 45 -0.06 -18.08 -6.81
C LEU A 45 -0.14 -19.09 -7.97
N ARG A 46 0.96 -19.75 -8.30
CA ARG A 46 1.02 -20.72 -9.40
C ARG A 46 0.01 -21.84 -9.23
N ASP A 47 -0.16 -22.33 -8.01
CA ASP A 47 -1.11 -23.41 -7.68
C ASP A 47 -2.57 -22.94 -7.73
N GLU A 48 -2.80 -21.62 -7.71
CA GLU A 48 -4.10 -20.97 -7.86
C GLU A 48 -4.42 -20.61 -9.34
N GLY A 49 -3.56 -21.04 -10.27
CA GLY A 49 -3.74 -20.82 -11.71
C GLY A 49 -3.35 -19.42 -12.18
N VAL A 50 -2.56 -18.69 -11.38
CA VAL A 50 -1.95 -17.42 -11.78
C VAL A 50 -0.64 -17.71 -12.51
N ASP A 51 -0.64 -17.51 -13.83
CA ASP A 51 0.54 -17.71 -14.69
C ASP A 51 1.00 -16.43 -15.42
N HIS A 52 0.25 -15.33 -15.25
CA HIS A 52 0.53 -14.06 -15.92
C HIS A 52 0.18 -12.85 -15.04
N PRO A 53 0.92 -11.72 -15.11
CA PRO A 53 0.63 -10.49 -14.37
C PRO A 53 -0.76 -9.88 -14.61
N SER A 54 -1.43 -10.26 -15.70
CA SER A 54 -2.81 -9.84 -15.96
C SER A 54 -3.83 -10.50 -15.03
N ALA A 55 -3.45 -11.52 -14.25
CA ALA A 55 -4.33 -12.13 -13.26
C ALA A 55 -4.53 -11.27 -12.00
N VAL A 56 -3.83 -10.13 -11.88
CA VAL A 56 -3.98 -9.18 -10.77
C VAL A 56 -5.44 -8.71 -10.59
N TYR A 57 -6.23 -8.63 -11.67
CA TYR A 57 -7.66 -8.29 -11.58
C TYR A 57 -8.50 -9.31 -10.82
N LYS A 58 -8.03 -10.56 -10.67
CA LYS A 58 -8.70 -11.60 -9.87
C LYS A 58 -8.30 -11.57 -8.39
N ASN A 59 -7.27 -10.79 -8.04
CA ASN A 59 -6.71 -10.65 -6.70
C ASN A 59 -6.61 -9.16 -6.36
N PRO A 60 -7.75 -8.49 -6.07
CA PRO A 60 -7.76 -7.08 -5.76
C PRO A 60 -6.89 -6.80 -4.54
N ALA A 61 -6.23 -5.64 -4.54
CA ALA A 61 -5.41 -5.20 -3.41
C ALA A 61 -6.23 -4.87 -2.16
N ALA A 62 -7.54 -4.64 -2.32
CA ALA A 62 -8.41 -4.27 -1.23
C ALA A 62 -8.65 -5.45 -0.29
N LEU A 63 -8.28 -5.28 0.98
CA LEU A 63 -8.45 -6.27 2.04
C LEU A 63 -9.00 -5.56 3.27
N ILE A 64 -9.81 -6.27 4.05
CA ILE A 64 -10.43 -5.77 5.28
C ILE A 64 -10.29 -6.82 6.39
N ALA A 65 -10.06 -6.37 7.62
CA ALA A 65 -10.04 -7.23 8.78
C ALA A 65 -10.60 -6.50 10.00
N ASP A 66 -11.42 -7.21 10.77
CA ASP A 66 -11.73 -6.77 12.12
C ASP A 66 -10.56 -7.07 13.06
N VAL A 67 -10.17 -6.08 13.86
CA VAL A 67 -9.00 -6.18 14.77
C VAL A 67 -9.38 -6.08 16.24
N ALA A 68 -10.58 -5.57 16.54
CA ALA A 68 -11.11 -5.46 17.90
C ALA A 68 -12.64 -5.59 17.90
N THR A 69 -13.20 -6.11 19.00
CA THR A 69 -14.66 -6.23 19.20
C THR A 69 -15.08 -5.56 20.50
N ASP A 70 -15.99 -4.61 20.42
CA ASP A 70 -16.67 -3.98 21.54
C ASP A 70 -17.86 -4.85 21.98
N PRO A 71 -17.96 -5.26 23.26
CA PRO A 71 -19.12 -5.96 23.81
C PRO A 71 -20.47 -5.26 23.58
N ASN A 72 -20.49 -3.94 23.30
CA ASN A 72 -21.71 -3.19 22.99
C ASN A 72 -22.19 -3.36 21.52
N GLY A 73 -21.52 -4.20 20.71
CA GLY A 73 -22.01 -4.59 19.39
C GLY A 73 -21.29 -3.93 18.21
N GLN A 74 -20.10 -3.36 18.42
CA GLN A 74 -19.27 -2.81 17.35
C GLN A 74 -17.97 -3.59 17.19
N VAL A 75 -17.37 -3.50 16.01
CA VAL A 75 -16.00 -3.95 15.72
C VAL A 75 -15.19 -2.78 15.17
N LEU A 76 -13.87 -2.84 15.34
CA LEU A 76 -12.96 -1.96 14.62
C LEU A 76 -12.47 -2.69 13.37
N GLU A 77 -12.85 -2.16 12.20
CA GLU A 77 -12.38 -2.65 10.90
C GLU A 77 -11.15 -1.85 10.50
N GLU A 78 -10.10 -2.55 10.06
CA GLU A 78 -8.92 -1.97 9.42
C GLU A 78 -8.79 -2.52 7.99
N GLY A 79 -8.61 -1.62 7.03
CA GLY A 79 -8.64 -1.98 5.62
C GLY A 79 -7.63 -1.24 4.77
N ILE A 80 -7.19 -1.92 3.72
CA ILE A 80 -6.48 -1.30 2.60
C ILE A 80 -7.41 -1.17 1.41
N GLY A 81 -7.32 -0.05 0.70
CA GLY A 81 -8.11 0.21 -0.51
C GLY A 81 -7.25 0.37 -1.76
N PHE A 82 -7.73 1.18 -2.71
CA PHE A 82 -6.99 1.44 -3.95
C PHE A 82 -5.60 2.04 -3.71
N VAL A 83 -4.69 1.71 -4.63
CA VAL A 83 -3.31 2.22 -4.62
C VAL A 83 -3.30 3.72 -4.89
N SER A 84 -2.62 4.45 -4.01
CA SER A 84 -2.35 5.88 -4.12
C SER A 84 -0.89 6.12 -4.51
N ASN A 85 -0.61 7.33 -5.01
CA ASN A 85 0.76 7.76 -5.23
C ASN A 85 1.36 8.28 -3.92
N ILE A 86 2.57 7.87 -3.61
CA ILE A 86 3.42 8.51 -2.59
C ILE A 86 4.50 9.34 -3.27
N TYR A 87 4.80 10.50 -2.72
CA TYR A 87 5.87 11.39 -3.17
C TYR A 87 6.84 11.61 -2.01
N ALA A 88 8.13 11.37 -2.25
CA ALA A 88 9.19 11.58 -1.28
C ALA A 88 10.27 12.50 -1.85
N VAL A 89 10.75 13.44 -1.04
CA VAL A 89 11.91 14.26 -1.41
C VAL A 89 13.17 13.54 -0.95
N VAL A 90 14.05 13.21 -1.89
CA VAL A 90 15.27 12.44 -1.64
C VAL A 90 16.51 13.20 -2.16
N PRO A 91 17.62 13.22 -1.42
CA PRO A 91 18.89 13.74 -1.92
C PRO A 91 19.54 12.74 -2.87
N VAL A 92 19.91 13.17 -4.07
CA VAL A 92 20.66 12.37 -5.05
C VAL A 92 21.79 13.24 -5.60
N ASP A 93 23.04 12.83 -5.37
CA ASP A 93 24.26 13.57 -5.76
C ASP A 93 24.25 15.03 -5.28
N GLY A 94 23.84 15.24 -4.02
CA GLY A 94 23.76 16.57 -3.41
C GLY A 94 22.61 17.46 -3.93
N THR A 95 21.73 16.93 -4.78
CA THR A 95 20.56 17.64 -5.32
C THR A 95 19.27 16.99 -4.83
N LEU A 96 18.30 17.79 -4.38
CA LEU A 96 16.98 17.28 -3.99
C LEU A 96 16.18 16.86 -5.24
N ARG A 97 15.60 15.66 -5.20
CA ARG A 97 14.71 15.12 -6.24
C ARG A 97 13.41 14.65 -5.61
N ILE A 98 12.34 14.60 -6.41
CA ILE A 98 11.07 13.99 -6.02
C ILE A 98 11.06 12.56 -6.58
N ALA A 99 11.00 11.58 -5.70
CA ALA A 99 10.70 10.20 -6.04
C ALA A 99 9.19 9.97 -5.93
N GLN A 100 8.63 9.20 -6.87
CA GLN A 100 7.23 8.78 -6.86
C GLN A 100 7.16 7.27 -6.70
N GLY A 101 6.26 6.80 -5.84
CA GLY A 101 5.99 5.38 -5.64
C GLY A 101 4.50 5.10 -5.50
N ALA A 102 4.18 3.83 -5.24
CA ALA A 102 2.84 3.35 -4.93
C ALA A 102 2.71 3.05 -3.43
N VAL A 103 1.57 3.38 -2.84
CA VAL A 103 1.23 3.06 -1.44
C VAL A 103 -0.25 2.70 -1.34
N TYR A 104 -0.62 1.77 -0.48
CA TYR A 104 -2.04 1.47 -0.25
C TYR A 104 -2.73 2.61 0.52
N SER A 105 -3.99 2.87 0.18
CA SER A 105 -4.84 3.72 1.01
C SER A 105 -5.28 2.96 2.26
N TYR A 106 -5.36 3.67 3.39
CA TYR A 106 -5.69 3.08 4.70
C TYR A 106 -7.03 3.58 5.23
N TYR A 107 -7.78 2.67 5.82
CA TYR A 107 -9.09 2.89 6.41
C TYR A 107 -9.14 2.23 7.79
N GLU A 108 -9.72 2.94 8.76
CA GLU A 108 -9.96 2.45 10.12
C GLU A 108 -11.27 3.07 10.60
N PHE A 109 -12.28 2.25 10.89
CA PHE A 109 -13.61 2.74 11.26
C PHE A 109 -14.38 1.71 12.10
N PRO A 110 -15.32 2.17 12.96
CA PRO A 110 -16.22 1.29 13.67
C PRO A 110 -17.29 0.72 12.74
N TRP A 111 -17.65 -0.56 12.92
CA TRP A 111 -18.64 -1.25 12.11
C TRP A 111 -19.56 -2.15 12.97
N PRO A 112 -20.82 -2.44 12.56
CA PRO A 112 -21.70 -3.33 13.30
C PRO A 112 -21.17 -4.78 13.38
N ALA A 113 -21.10 -5.33 14.59
CA ALA A 113 -20.54 -6.67 14.83
C ALA A 113 -21.40 -7.81 14.24
N ASP A 114 -22.67 -7.55 13.98
CA ASP A 114 -23.62 -8.46 13.33
C ASP A 114 -23.55 -8.43 11.79
N ASN A 115 -22.76 -7.52 11.22
CA ASN A 115 -22.57 -7.38 9.77
C ASN A 115 -21.09 -7.24 9.37
N ARG A 116 -20.18 -7.99 10.01
CA ARG A 116 -18.74 -7.97 9.71
C ARG A 116 -18.44 -8.02 8.21
N LEU A 117 -17.46 -7.23 7.78
CA LEU A 117 -17.12 -7.10 6.37
C LEU A 117 -16.36 -8.32 5.84
N THR A 118 -16.53 -8.55 4.55
CA THR A 118 -15.68 -9.46 3.77
C THR A 118 -14.93 -8.64 2.73
N ASP A 119 -13.81 -9.13 2.21
CA ASP A 119 -13.04 -8.43 1.17
C ASP A 119 -13.91 -8.04 -0.04
N GLN A 120 -14.87 -8.91 -0.41
CA GLN A 120 -15.81 -8.64 -1.50
C GLN A 120 -16.75 -7.46 -1.19
N LYS A 121 -17.37 -7.44 -0.01
CA LYS A 121 -18.22 -6.31 0.41
C LYS A 121 -17.40 -5.02 0.53
N TRP A 122 -16.17 -5.13 1.02
CA TRP A 122 -15.26 -4.00 1.15
C TRP A 122 -14.89 -3.42 -0.22
N LEU A 123 -14.60 -4.27 -1.21
CA LEU A 123 -14.35 -3.84 -2.58
C LEU A 123 -15.57 -3.12 -3.17
N GLU A 124 -16.78 -3.66 -2.97
CA GLU A 124 -18.03 -3.03 -3.43
C GLU A 124 -18.24 -1.65 -2.79
N MET A 125 -17.95 -1.52 -1.49
CA MET A 125 -18.01 -0.23 -0.78
C MET A 125 -16.97 0.77 -1.30
N LEU A 126 -15.76 0.32 -1.65
CA LEU A 126 -14.72 1.18 -2.25
C LEU A 126 -15.09 1.66 -3.65
N GLU A 127 -15.82 0.84 -4.42
CA GLU A 127 -16.31 1.20 -5.76
C GLU A 127 -17.52 2.15 -5.71
N SER A 128 -18.21 2.23 -4.56
CA SER A 128 -19.33 3.14 -4.31
C SER A 128 -18.88 4.41 -3.58
N GLU A 129 -18.84 5.55 -4.28
CA GLU A 129 -18.39 6.82 -3.68
C GLU A 129 -19.18 7.23 -2.42
N ASP A 130 -20.47 6.86 -2.33
CA ASP A 130 -21.35 7.20 -1.22
C ASP A 130 -21.20 6.29 0.02
N GLU A 131 -20.62 5.09 -0.14
CA GLU A 131 -20.48 4.11 0.94
C GLU A 131 -19.05 4.03 1.49
N MET A 132 -18.09 4.67 0.83
CA MET A 132 -16.70 4.66 1.25
C MET A 132 -16.51 5.42 2.58
N PRO A 133 -16.01 4.75 3.64
CA PRO A 133 -15.74 5.40 4.92
C PRO A 133 -14.69 6.50 4.80
N GLU A 134 -14.79 7.53 5.64
CA GLU A 134 -13.73 8.54 5.73
C GLU A 134 -12.41 7.91 6.18
N ARG A 135 -11.31 8.37 5.59
CA ARG A 135 -9.98 7.99 6.07
C ARG A 135 -9.72 8.60 7.45
N PRO A 136 -8.94 7.92 8.31
CA PRO A 136 -8.65 8.39 9.65
C PRO A 136 -8.08 9.81 9.64
N SER A 137 -8.53 10.65 10.57
CA SER A 137 -8.18 12.08 10.54
C SER A 137 -6.67 12.35 10.62
N TRP A 138 -5.91 11.45 11.24
CA TRP A 138 -4.47 11.56 11.39
C TRP A 138 -3.71 11.45 10.05
N THR A 139 -4.31 10.82 9.03
CA THR A 139 -3.68 10.70 7.70
C THR A 139 -3.63 12.04 6.96
N LYS A 140 -4.52 12.99 7.32
CA LYS A 140 -4.62 14.32 6.67
C LYS A 140 -3.33 15.15 6.75
N SER A 141 -2.43 14.83 7.68
CA SER A 141 -1.14 15.52 7.84
C SER A 141 -0.15 15.23 6.70
N TYR A 142 -0.32 14.13 5.97
CA TYR A 142 0.59 13.70 4.90
C TYR A 142 -0.14 13.25 3.61
N THR A 143 -1.47 13.31 3.56
CA THR A 143 -2.27 13.01 2.35
C THR A 143 -2.97 14.25 1.82
N VAL A 144 -3.11 14.34 0.50
CA VAL A 144 -3.94 15.34 -0.18
C VAL A 144 -5.13 14.65 -0.86
N SER A 145 -6.33 15.22 -0.77
CA SER A 145 -7.50 14.67 -1.46
C SER A 145 -7.45 15.05 -2.95
N LYS A 146 -7.96 14.19 -3.82
CA LYS A 146 -7.99 14.44 -5.28
C LYS A 146 -8.82 15.68 -5.65
N ASN A 147 -9.76 16.08 -4.78
CA ASN A 147 -10.62 17.26 -4.98
C ASN A 147 -9.96 18.58 -4.51
N ASP A 148 -8.94 18.51 -3.66
CA ASP A 148 -8.14 19.67 -3.24
C ASP A 148 -7.02 20.01 -4.24
N ALA A 149 -6.74 19.09 -5.17
CA ALA A 149 -5.90 19.32 -6.33
C ALA A 149 -6.71 20.10 -7.38
N GLY A 150 -7.10 21.33 -7.05
CA GLY A 150 -7.74 22.24 -8.00
C GLY A 150 -6.93 22.32 -9.30
N GLU A 151 -7.66 22.28 -10.42
CA GLU A 151 -7.19 22.49 -11.80
C GLU A 151 -5.76 23.03 -11.92
N ARG A 152 -4.80 22.11 -12.01
CA ARG A 152 -3.38 22.32 -12.34
C ARG A 152 -2.91 21.00 -12.95
N TRP A 153 -2.80 20.80 -14.26
CA TRP A 153 -2.66 21.68 -15.43
C TRP A 153 -3.40 21.10 -16.62
#